data_AF-A0A7R9G7G5-F1
#
_entry.id   AF-A0A7R9G7G5-F1
#
_cell.length_a   1.000
_cell.length_b   1.000
_cell.length_c   1.000
_cell.angle_alpha   90.00
_cell.angle_beta   90.00
_cell.angle_gamma   90.00
#
_symmetry.space_group_name_H-M   'P 1'
#
loop_
_entity.id
_entity.type
_entity.pdbx_description
1 polymer ?
#
loop_
_entity_poly.entity_id
_entity_poly.type
_entity_poly.pdbx_seq_one_letter_code
_entity_poly.pdbx_strand_id
1 'polypeptide(L)'
;MITIPKGDIMIESGESLEIFCVLNKSIDIAANRSARDLIFLRDNKVVPSEFLEIINETTVRLYVKQPPPSESMYYCKLQTPADEIKPGQSRDTAVCLNKVFVGS
;
A
#
# COMPACT_ATOMS: atom_id res chain seq x y z
N MET A 1 -6.20 9.15 -0.20
CA MET A 1 -6.33 7.70 0.11
C MET A 1 -6.06 7.53 1.58
N ILE A 2 -6.30 6.35 2.13
CA ILE A 2 -6.15 6.08 3.56
C ILE A 2 -5.61 4.67 3.74
N THR A 3 -4.75 4.47 4.75
CA THR A 3 -4.37 3.14 5.23
C THR A 3 -5.09 2.81 6.52
N ILE A 4 -5.44 1.53 6.66
CA ILE A 4 -6.03 0.96 7.86
C ILE A 4 -5.18 -0.26 8.26
N PRO A 5 -4.56 -0.29 9.46
CA PRO A 5 -4.58 0.79 10.46
C PRO A 5 -3.83 2.06 9.98
N LYS A 6 -4.17 3.19 10.61
CA LYS A 6 -3.56 4.50 10.32
C LYS A 6 -2.25 4.65 11.11
N GLY A 7 -1.26 5.31 10.50
CA GLY A 7 -0.01 5.66 11.16
C GLY A 7 0.93 4.46 11.33
N ASP A 8 1.83 4.55 12.29
CA ASP A 8 2.81 3.49 12.52
C ASP A 8 2.15 2.26 13.14
N ILE A 9 2.63 1.08 12.74
CA ILE A 9 2.05 -0.21 13.07
C ILE A 9 3.09 -1.00 13.86
N MET A 10 2.71 -1.44 15.06
CA MET A 10 3.51 -2.35 15.86
C MET A 10 2.80 -3.69 15.91
N ILE A 11 3.52 -4.76 15.57
CA ILE A 11 3.03 -6.12 15.69
C ILE A 11 4.02 -6.96 16.49
N GLU A 12 3.49 -7.81 17.36
CA GLU A 12 4.28 -8.73 18.16
C GLU A 12 4.83 -9.88 17.30
N SER A 13 5.90 -10.51 17.77
CA SER A 13 6.46 -11.69 17.08
C SER A 13 5.45 -12.83 17.06
N GLY A 14 5.11 -13.30 15.85
CA GLY A 14 4.15 -14.39 15.64
C GLY A 14 2.75 -13.93 15.22
N GLU A 15 2.46 -12.63 15.35
CA GLU A 15 1.22 -12.02 14.88
C GLU A 15 1.27 -11.73 13.37
N SER A 16 0.09 -11.66 12.74
CA SER A 16 -0.02 -11.32 11.32
C SER A 16 0.02 -9.82 11.08
N LEU A 17 0.69 -9.40 10.00
CA LEU A 17 0.55 -8.05 9.47
C LEU A 17 -0.63 -7.99 8.50
N GLU A 18 -1.53 -7.04 8.73
CA GLU A 18 -2.62 -6.73 7.82
C GLU A 18 -2.71 -5.21 7.61
N ILE A 19 -2.67 -4.78 6.35
CA ILE A 19 -2.83 -3.36 5.98
C ILE A 19 -3.79 -3.26 4.81
N PHE A 20 -4.83 -2.45 4.96
CA PHE A 20 -5.71 -2.08 3.86
C PHE A 20 -5.30 -0.72 3.32
N CYS A 21 -5.22 -0.59 2.00
CA CYS A 21 -5.14 0.69 1.32
C CYS A 21 -6.42 0.94 0.54
N VAL A 22 -7.06 2.07 0.85
CA VAL A 22 -8.38 2.42 0.31
C VAL A 22 -8.28 3.68 -0.54
N LEU A 23 -8.70 3.56 -1.80
CA LEU A 23 -8.90 4.69 -2.70
C LEU A 23 -10.02 5.57 -2.20
N ASN A 24 -9.74 6.87 -2.11
CA ASN A 24 -10.77 7.86 -1.89
C ASN A 24 -11.11 8.50 -3.25
N LYS A 25 -12.21 8.04 -3.86
CA LYS A 25 -12.70 8.52 -5.17
C LYS A 25 -13.14 10.00 -5.16
N SER A 26 -13.30 10.62 -4.00
CA SER A 26 -13.58 12.07 -3.90
C SER A 26 -12.36 12.94 -4.20
N ILE A 27 -11.17 12.35 -4.40
CA ILE A 27 -9.95 13.08 -4.77
C ILE A 27 -9.76 12.95 -6.29
N ASP A 28 -9.54 14.07 -7.00
CA ASP A 28 -9.45 14.12 -8.46
C ASP A 28 -8.52 13.07 -9.07
N ILE A 29 -7.33 12.88 -8.49
CA ILE A 29 -6.34 11.89 -8.98
C ILE A 29 -6.82 10.44 -8.89
N ALA A 30 -7.82 10.16 -8.04
CA ALA A 30 -8.36 8.84 -7.76
C ALA A 30 -9.79 8.64 -8.31
N ALA A 31 -10.40 9.68 -8.89
CA ALA A 31 -11.80 9.65 -9.34
C ALA A 31 -12.06 8.55 -10.38
N ASN A 32 -11.12 8.37 -11.32
CA ASN A 32 -11.17 7.37 -12.38
C ASN A 32 -10.22 6.18 -12.13
N ARG A 33 -9.86 5.93 -10.87
CA ARG A 33 -8.92 4.86 -10.50
C ARG A 33 -9.60 3.75 -9.72
N SER A 34 -8.97 2.59 -9.73
CA SER A 34 -9.43 1.37 -9.07
C SER A 34 -8.32 0.74 -8.24
N ALA A 35 -8.69 -0.23 -7.40
CA ALA A 35 -7.76 -1.01 -6.60
C ALA A 35 -6.64 -1.67 -7.42
N ARG A 36 -6.85 -1.91 -8.72
CA ARG A 36 -5.84 -2.46 -9.62
C ARG A 36 -4.69 -1.49 -9.90
N ASP A 37 -4.93 -0.21 -9.70
CA ASP A 37 -3.95 0.85 -9.86
C ASP A 37 -3.16 1.11 -8.57
N LEU A 38 -3.50 0.40 -7.47
CA LEU A 38 -2.78 0.49 -6.21
C LEU A 38 -1.63 -0.52 -6.16
N ILE A 39 -0.48 -0.05 -5.67
CA ILE A 39 0.69 -0.88 -5.39
C ILE A 39 1.13 -0.70 -3.94
N PHE A 40 1.67 -1.77 -3.36
CA PHE A 40 2.39 -1.73 -2.10
C PHE A 40 3.90 -1.81 -2.33
N LEU A 41 4.65 -1.00 -1.60
CA LEU A 41 6.11 -1.13 -1.51
C LEU A 41 6.54 -1.33 -0.06
N ARG A 42 7.53 -2.18 0.14
CA ARG A 42 8.29 -2.34 1.39
C ARG A 42 9.71 -1.87 1.13
N ASP A 43 10.18 -0.87 1.86
CA ASP A 43 11.53 -0.30 1.73
C ASP A 43 11.88 0.03 0.27
N ASN A 44 10.94 0.68 -0.43
CA ASN A 44 10.99 1.03 -1.86
C ASN A 44 11.03 -0.14 -2.85
N LYS A 45 10.80 -1.37 -2.42
CA LYS A 45 10.64 -2.54 -3.28
C LYS A 45 9.18 -2.93 -3.38
N VAL A 46 8.72 -3.27 -4.59
CA VAL A 46 7.34 -3.72 -4.82
C VAL A 46 7.08 -4.98 -4.01
N VAL A 47 5.98 -4.98 -3.25
CA VAL A 47 5.54 -6.16 -2.52
C VAL A 47 5.01 -7.19 -3.53
N PRO A 48 5.44 -8.46 -3.44
CA PRO A 48 4.94 -9.52 -4.33
C PRO A 48 3.42 -9.71 -4.25
N SER A 49 2.79 -10.05 -5.38
CA SER A 49 1.33 -10.11 -5.48
C SER A 49 0.70 -11.23 -4.66
N GLU A 50 1.46 -12.25 -4.26
CA GLU A 50 0.98 -13.32 -3.37
C GLU A 50 0.63 -12.83 -1.96
N PHE A 51 1.12 -11.65 -1.55
CA PHE A 51 0.77 -11.01 -0.28
C PHE A 51 -0.35 -9.98 -0.43
N LEU A 52 -0.87 -9.78 -1.66
CA LEU A 52 -1.85 -8.76 -1.99
C LEU A 52 -3.17 -9.37 -2.43
N GLU A 53 -4.27 -8.78 -1.97
CA GLU A 53 -5.63 -9.19 -2.29
C GLU A 53 -6.47 -7.96 -2.65
N ILE A 54 -7.12 -7.97 -3.82
CA ILE A 54 -8.12 -6.96 -4.17
C ILE A 54 -9.43 -7.32 -3.48
N ILE A 55 -9.80 -6.56 -2.46
CA ILE A 55 -11.01 -6.81 -1.67
C ILE A 55 -12.25 -6.30 -2.40
N ASN A 56 -12.13 -5.14 -3.06
CA ASN A 56 -13.19 -4.54 -3.86
C ASN A 56 -12.60 -3.52 -4.85
N GLU A 57 -13.45 -2.80 -5.57
CA GLU A 57 -13.06 -1.82 -6.59
C GLU A 57 -12.10 -0.71 -6.08
N THR A 58 -12.06 -0.45 -4.78
CA THR A 58 -11.28 0.66 -4.17
C THR A 58 -10.22 0.20 -3.20
N THR A 59 -10.18 -1.08 -2.81
CA THR A 59 -9.40 -1.55 -1.67
C THR A 59 -8.47 -2.69 -2.04
N VAL A 60 -7.20 -2.53 -1.71
CA VAL A 60 -6.19 -3.61 -1.69
C VAL A 60 -5.81 -3.90 -0.25
N ARG A 61 -5.75 -5.19 0.08
CA ARG A 61 -5.26 -5.72 1.35
C ARG A 61 -3.86 -6.28 1.13
N LEU A 62 -2.93 -5.88 2.00
CA LEU A 62 -1.67 -6.53 2.26
C LEU A 62 -1.85 -7.47 3.45
N TYR A 63 -1.47 -8.74 3.30
CA TYR A 63 -1.53 -9.70 4.38
C TYR A 63 -0.25 -10.56 4.43
N VAL A 64 0.40 -10.57 5.59
CA VAL A 64 1.56 -11.42 5.87
C VAL A 64 1.31 -12.15 7.18
N LYS A 65 1.07 -13.46 7.10
CA LYS A 65 0.63 -14.26 8.26
C LYS A 65 1.59 -14.22 9.44
N GLN A 66 2.91 -14.30 9.18
CA GLN A 66 3.96 -14.29 10.20
C GLN A 66 5.19 -13.59 9.60
N PRO A 67 5.23 -12.25 9.59
CA PRO A 67 6.37 -11.52 9.08
C PRO A 67 7.60 -11.73 10.00
N PRO A 68 8.82 -11.74 9.44
CA PRO A 68 10.02 -11.81 10.25
C PRO A 68 10.22 -10.51 11.05
N PRO A 69 10.94 -10.55 12.19
CA PRO A 69 11.32 -9.35 12.93
C PRO A 69 11.98 -8.33 12.02
N SER A 70 11.46 -7.10 12.03
CA SER A 70 11.92 -6.04 11.12
C SER A 70 11.39 -4.67 11.52
N GLU A 71 12.10 -3.65 11.05
CA GLU A 71 11.65 -2.26 11.01
C GLU A 71 11.66 -1.84 9.54
N SER A 72 10.48 -1.74 8.93
CA SER A 72 10.34 -1.49 7.49
C SER A 72 9.32 -0.38 7.22
N MET A 73 9.57 0.40 6.16
CA MET A 73 8.62 1.39 5.67
C MET A 73 7.73 0.78 4.60
N TYR A 74 6.42 0.82 4.84
CA TYR A 74 5.42 0.42 3.86
C TYR A 74 4.77 1.65 3.22
N TYR A 75 4.65 1.59 1.90
CA TYR A 75 4.02 2.61 1.09
C TYR A 75 2.85 1.99 0.35
N CYS A 76 1.69 2.64 0.40
CA CYS A 76 0.68 2.45 -0.62
C CYS A 76 0.77 3.62 -1.61
N LYS A 77 0.93 3.28 -2.89
CA LYS A 77 1.01 4.27 -3.96
C LYS A 77 -0.04 3.99 -5.01
N LEU A 78 -0.52 5.06 -5.63
CA LEU A 78 -1.31 4.98 -6.83
C LEU A 78 -0.38 5.06 -8.03
N GLN A 79 -0.43 4.04 -8.88
CA GLN A 79 0.33 3.98 -10.12
C GLN A 79 -0.46 4.67 -11.23
N THR A 80 0.19 5.60 -11.91
CA THR A 80 -0.34 6.20 -13.13
C THR A 80 -0.05 5.26 -14.30
N PRO A 81 -1.06 4.89 -15.12
CA PRO A 81 -0.87 4.11 -16.34
C PRO A 81 0.17 4.75 -17.25
N ALA A 82 1.00 3.93 -17.91
CA ALA A 82 2.16 4.40 -18.66
C ALA A 82 1.80 5.34 -19.82
N ASP A 83 0.62 5.13 -20.41
CA ASP A 83 0.02 5.93 -21.47
C ASP A 83 -0.50 7.29 -20.99
N GLU A 84 -0.68 7.48 -19.69
CA GLU A 84 -1.10 8.74 -19.09
C GLU A 84 0.08 9.56 -18.51
N ILE A 85 1.31 9.02 -18.52
CA ILE A 85 2.49 9.69 -17.97
C ILE A 85 2.93 10.82 -18.92
N LYS A 86 2.85 12.07 -18.44
CA LYS A 86 3.42 13.22 -19.16
C LYS A 86 4.94 13.28 -18.99
N PRO A 87 5.70 13.86 -19.95
CA PRO A 87 7.13 14.06 -19.79
C PRO A 87 7.47 14.81 -18.50
N GLY A 88 8.33 14.23 -17.66
CA GLY A 88 8.72 14.79 -16.36
C GLY A 88 7.77 14.48 -15.20
N GLN A 89 6.70 13.71 -15.41
CA GLN A 89 5.77 13.30 -14.36
C GLN A 89 6.22 11.98 -13.71
N SER A 90 6.20 11.92 -12.37
CA SER A 90 6.43 10.67 -11.63
C SER A 90 5.29 9.68 -11.91
N ARG A 91 5.65 8.43 -12.15
CA ARG A 91 4.71 7.32 -12.35
C ARG A 91 3.88 7.01 -11.11
N ASP A 92 4.45 7.29 -9.93
CA ASP A 92 3.83 6.94 -8.66
C ASP A 92 3.50 8.22 -7.89
N THR A 93 2.26 8.32 -7.44
CA THR A 93 1.88 9.29 -6.40
C THR A 93 1.94 8.58 -5.07
N ALA A 94 2.78 9.07 -4.15
CA ALA A 94 2.87 8.55 -2.78
C ALA A 94 1.71 9.10 -1.95
N VAL A 95 0.99 8.23 -1.23
CA VAL A 95 -0.30 8.62 -0.64
C VAL A 95 -0.43 8.20 0.80
N CYS A 96 0.05 7.01 1.13
CA CYS A 96 0.06 6.54 2.50
C CYS A 96 1.44 5.96 2.85
N LEU A 97 1.88 6.24 4.08
CA LEU A 97 3.13 5.80 4.65
C LEU A 97 2.85 5.19 6.02
N ASN A 98 3.35 3.98 6.25
CA ASN A 98 3.25 3.30 7.53
C ASN A 98 4.64 2.76 7.89
N LYS A 99 5.21 3.19 9.03
CA LYS A 99 6.37 2.49 9.60
C LYS A 99 5.87 1.27 10.34
N VAL A 100 6.42 0.09 10.01
CA VAL A 100 5.99 -1.18 10.60
C VAL A 100 7.13 -1.78 11.39
N PHE A 101 6.88 -2.04 12.65
CA PHE A 101 7.79 -2.73 13.57
C PHE A 101 7.23 -4.12 13.89
N VAL A 102 8.06 -5.14 13.70
CA VAL A 102 7.78 -6.53 14.03
C VAL A 102 8.80 -6.98 15.05
N GLY A 103 8.37 -7.25 16.28
CA GLY A 103 9.28 -7.58 17.36
C GLY A 103 8.59 -7.67 18.72
N SER A 104 9.39 -7.86 19.76
CA SER A 104 8.99 -7.90 21.17
C SER A 104 9.51 -6.70 21.93
#